data_AF-A0A519KC71-F1
#
_entry.id   AF-A0A519KC71-F1
#
_cell.length_a   1.000
_cell.length_b   1.000
_cell.length_c   1.000
_cell.angle_alpha   90.00
_cell.angle_beta   90.00
_cell.angle_gamma   90.00
#
_symmetry.space_group_name_H-M   'P 1'
#
loop_
_entity.id
_entity.type
_entity.pdbx_description
1 polymer ?
#
loop_
_entity_poly.entity_id
_entity_poly.type
_entity_poly.pdbx_seq_one_letter_code
_entity_poly.pdbx_strand_id
1 'polypeptide(L)'
;MKTNLKFFLLFCPLLLMSIKCAKEDEDLYIDEDRDYQEAHYDINENVSKQMAIENWEQFLKQAHTSFLLTESNLLSLELKIEEESFDNKDVLRSLHSECSAKLKHSKENLERRNESFVNELKHYDVNSYKRNEAFMKRFRRTLFDINLEMENVLEEM
;
A
#
# COMPACT_ATOMS: atom_id res chain seq x y z
N MET A 1 56.05 -22.58 -16.01
CA MET A 1 55.76 -22.15 -14.63
C MET A 1 54.36 -22.62 -14.31
N LYS A 2 54.19 -23.75 -13.59
CA LYS A 2 53.92 -23.83 -12.14
C LYS A 2 52.63 -23.05 -11.77
N THR A 3 51.45 -23.69 -11.76
CA THR A 3 50.75 -24.33 -10.60
C THR A 3 50.24 -23.28 -9.58
N ASN A 4 49.04 -23.25 -8.98
CA ASN A 4 47.91 -24.15 -8.69
C ASN A 4 46.71 -23.22 -8.33
N LEU A 5 45.47 -23.52 -8.71
CA LEU A 5 44.42 -24.16 -7.88
C LEU A 5 44.48 -23.87 -6.36
N LYS A 6 43.50 -23.12 -5.83
CA LYS A 6 42.86 -23.42 -4.53
C LYS A 6 41.37 -23.13 -4.57
N PHE A 7 40.62 -24.23 -4.53
CA PHE A 7 39.21 -24.36 -4.21
C PHE A 7 39.08 -24.37 -2.67
N PHE A 8 38.12 -23.63 -2.10
CA PHE A 8 37.53 -23.85 -0.77
C PHE A 8 36.25 -22.99 -0.73
N LEU A 9 35.10 -23.50 -1.17
CA LEU A 9 34.09 -24.21 -0.37
C LEU A 9 33.76 -23.57 0.99
N LEU A 10 32.46 -23.31 1.13
CA LEU A 10 31.63 -23.51 2.33
C LEU A 10 31.66 -22.44 3.45
N PHE A 11 30.52 -21.72 3.59
CA PHE A 11 29.61 -21.72 4.75
C PHE A 11 28.94 -20.35 4.93
N CYS A 12 27.72 -20.20 4.40
CA CYS A 12 26.67 -19.54 5.17
C CYS A 12 26.20 -20.60 6.18
N PRO A 13 26.13 -20.30 7.49
CA PRO A 13 24.80 -20.04 8.02
C PRO A 13 24.77 -19.17 9.30
N LEU A 14 23.54 -18.79 9.65
CA LEU A 14 23.06 -18.45 11.01
C LEU A 14 23.51 -17.08 11.57
N LEU A 15 22.64 -16.06 11.56
CA LEU A 15 21.44 -15.97 12.42
C LEU A 15 21.72 -16.54 13.82
N LEU A 16 22.43 -15.75 14.63
CA LEU A 16 22.40 -15.83 16.09
C LEU A 16 22.12 -14.41 16.60
N MET A 17 20.85 -14.12 16.83
CA MET A 17 20.26 -14.04 18.16
C MET A 17 20.70 -12.81 18.96
N SER A 18 19.93 -11.72 18.83
CA SER A 18 19.54 -10.95 20.01
C SER A 18 18.08 -11.28 20.33
N ILE A 19 17.87 -12.43 20.98
CA ILE A 19 16.66 -12.68 21.76
C ILE A 19 16.71 -11.72 22.95
N LYS A 20 15.92 -10.65 22.88
CA LYS A 20 15.27 -10.12 24.09
C LYS A 20 13.85 -10.65 24.09
N CYS A 21 13.63 -11.68 24.91
CA CYS A 21 12.31 -11.99 25.43
C CYS A 21 11.81 -10.85 26.32
N ALA A 22 10.48 -10.83 26.48
CA ALA A 22 9.61 -9.85 27.13
C ALA A 22 9.20 -8.73 26.15
N LYS A 23 7.94 -8.59 25.77
CA LYS A 23 6.70 -8.96 26.47
C LYS A 23 5.59 -9.04 25.40
N GLU A 24 4.62 -9.93 25.60
CA GLU A 24 3.37 -9.92 24.87
C GLU A 24 2.75 -8.52 24.99
N ASP A 25 2.75 -7.78 23.88
CA ASP A 25 1.78 -6.72 23.62
C ASP A 25 1.28 -6.97 22.19
N GLU A 26 0.00 -7.26 22.15
CA GLU A 26 -0.83 -7.64 21.03
C GLU A 26 -1.05 -6.43 20.13
N ASP A 27 -0.05 -6.06 19.33
CA ASP A 27 -0.16 -5.07 18.26
C ASP A 27 0.79 -5.47 17.12
N LEU A 28 0.45 -6.57 16.44
CA LEU A 28 1.09 -6.96 15.18
C LEU A 28 0.53 -6.10 14.03
N TYR A 29 0.75 -4.80 14.09
CA TYR A 29 0.68 -3.97 12.89
C TYR A 29 1.91 -4.32 12.06
N ILE A 30 1.68 -5.06 10.99
CA ILE A 30 2.68 -5.38 9.98
C ILE A 30 3.23 -4.05 9.47
N ASP A 31 4.45 -3.77 9.89
CA ASP A 31 5.27 -2.60 9.60
C ASP A 31 5.77 -2.67 8.14
N GLU A 32 4.87 -2.33 7.20
CA GLU A 32 5.17 -2.13 5.77
C GLU A 32 5.66 -0.70 5.46
N ASP A 33 5.94 0.13 6.47
CA ASP A 33 6.44 1.51 6.30
C ASP A 33 7.97 1.62 6.30
N ARG A 34 8.69 0.57 5.89
CA ARG A 34 10.16 0.55 5.98
C ARG A 34 10.92 1.28 4.87
N ASP A 35 10.26 1.96 3.94
CA ASP A 35 10.95 2.76 2.91
C ASP A 35 10.28 4.09 2.49
N TYR A 36 9.23 4.54 3.19
CA TYR A 36 8.65 5.86 2.96
C TYR A 36 8.53 6.59 4.30
N GLN A 37 9.35 7.61 4.52
CA GLN A 37 9.15 8.53 5.64
C GLN A 37 7.77 9.18 5.51
N GLU A 38 6.79 8.67 6.25
CA GLU A 38 5.53 9.34 6.47
C GLU A 38 5.82 10.65 7.22
N ALA A 39 5.79 11.78 6.49
CA ALA A 39 5.69 13.08 7.12
C ALA A 39 4.27 13.25 7.69
N HIS A 40 3.98 12.53 8.77
CA HIS A 40 2.82 12.83 9.61
C HIS A 40 3.20 13.89 10.63
N TYR A 41 2.45 14.98 10.61
CA TYR A 41 2.53 15.98 11.66
C TYR A 41 1.57 15.55 12.78
N ASP A 42 1.99 15.71 14.04
CA ASP A 42 1.13 15.36 15.17
C ASP A 42 -0.14 16.22 15.12
N ILE A 43 -1.31 15.59 15.25
CA ILE A 43 -2.61 16.26 15.27
C ILE A 43 -2.77 17.24 16.44
N ASN A 44 -1.90 17.14 17.45
CA ASN A 44 -1.80 18.04 18.60
C ASN A 44 -0.90 19.25 18.32
N GLU A 45 -0.16 19.26 17.21
CA GLU A 45 0.59 20.41 16.74
C GLU A 45 -0.31 21.38 15.97
N ASN A 46 0.06 22.66 15.95
CA ASN A 46 -0.59 23.66 15.10
C ASN A 46 -0.22 23.39 13.63
N VAL A 47 -0.94 22.48 12.98
CA VAL A 47 -0.73 22.17 11.56
C VAL A 47 -1.15 23.37 10.71
N SER A 48 -0.14 24.07 10.18
CA SER A 48 -0.35 25.21 9.30
C SER A 48 -1.01 24.77 7.99
N LYS A 49 -1.66 25.72 7.31
CA LYS A 49 -2.22 25.50 5.97
C LYS A 49 -1.18 24.94 4.99
N GLN A 50 0.07 25.43 5.06
CA GLN A 50 1.15 24.99 4.19
C GLN A 50 1.53 23.52 4.46
N MET A 51 1.67 23.13 5.72
CA MET A 51 1.96 21.74 6.10
C MET A 51 0.84 20.78 5.65
N ALA A 52 -0.43 21.20 5.76
CA ALA A 52 -1.55 20.42 5.28
C ALA A 52 -1.54 20.24 3.75
N ILE A 53 -1.11 21.26 3.00
CA ILE A 53 -0.94 21.17 1.54
C ILE A 53 0.18 20.19 1.20
N GLU A 54 1.35 20.34 1.83
CA GLU A 54 2.52 19.50 1.57
C GLU A 54 2.24 18.01 1.87
N ASN A 55 1.60 17.73 3.00
CA ASN A 55 1.19 16.37 3.37
C ASN A 55 0.20 15.79 2.33
N TRP A 56 -0.79 16.58 1.90
CA TRP A 56 -1.74 16.15 0.88
C TRP A 56 -1.07 15.88 -0.47
N GLU A 57 -0.14 16.73 -0.92
CA GLU A 57 0.60 16.54 -2.17
C GLU A 57 1.48 15.28 -2.13
N GLN A 58 2.13 15.01 -1.00
CA GLN A 58 2.88 13.76 -0.81
C GLN A 58 1.94 12.55 -0.88
N PHE A 59 0.79 12.62 -0.21
CA PHE A 59 -0.23 11.58 -0.29
C PHE A 59 -0.72 11.34 -1.72
N LEU A 60 -0.98 12.39 -2.51
CA LEU A 60 -1.41 12.22 -3.90
C LEU A 60 -0.37 11.46 -4.74
N LYS A 61 0.92 11.71 -4.52
CA LYS A 61 2.00 10.97 -5.18
C LYS A 61 2.00 9.50 -4.76
N GLN A 62 1.87 9.23 -3.46
CA GLN A 62 1.78 7.86 -2.94
C GLN A 62 0.56 7.13 -3.49
N ALA A 63 -0.61 7.77 -3.48
CA ALA A 63 -1.85 7.23 -4.00
C ALA A 63 -1.74 6.86 -5.49
N HIS A 64 -1.06 7.69 -6.29
CA HIS A 64 -0.78 7.36 -7.69
C HIS A 64 0.09 6.10 -7.83
N THR A 65 1.16 5.99 -7.05
CA THR A 65 2.00 4.77 -7.04
C THR A 65 1.19 3.54 -6.64
N SER A 66 0.34 3.64 -5.61
CA SER A 66 -0.52 2.54 -5.20
C SER A 66 -1.55 2.15 -6.28
N PHE A 67 -2.10 3.11 -7.02
CA PHE A 67 -2.96 2.81 -8.15
C PHE A 67 -2.24 2.03 -9.25
N LEU A 68 -1.02 2.43 -9.61
CA LEU A 68 -0.24 1.72 -10.63
C LEU A 68 0.05 0.27 -10.22
N LEU A 69 0.35 0.05 -8.94
CA LEU A 69 0.52 -1.30 -8.40
C LEU A 69 -0.77 -2.12 -8.51
N THR A 70 -1.91 -1.57 -8.08
CA THR A 70 -3.21 -2.27 -8.16
C THR A 70 -3.62 -2.54 -9.60
N GLU A 71 -3.36 -1.62 -10.53
CA GLU A 71 -3.57 -1.85 -11.97
C GLU A 71 -2.69 -2.97 -12.50
N SER A 72 -1.42 -3.02 -12.10
CA SER A 72 -0.52 -4.12 -12.46
C SER A 72 -1.02 -5.46 -11.93
N ASN A 73 -1.55 -5.52 -10.71
CA ASN A 73 -2.12 -6.73 -10.13
C ASN A 73 -3.39 -7.17 -10.86
N LEU A 74 -4.25 -6.23 -11.27
CA LEU A 74 -5.42 -6.52 -12.11
C LEU A 74 -5.02 -7.11 -13.46
N LEU A 75 -3.98 -6.57 -14.10
CA LEU A 75 -3.45 -7.11 -15.36
C LEU A 75 -2.90 -8.53 -15.17
N SER A 76 -2.17 -8.79 -14.08
CA SER A 76 -1.69 -10.14 -13.75
C SER A 76 -2.85 -11.12 -13.55
N LEU A 77 -3.93 -10.68 -12.88
CA LEU A 77 -5.14 -11.48 -12.71
C LEU A 77 -5.85 -11.73 -14.04
N GLU A 78 -5.90 -10.74 -14.94
CA GLU A 78 -6.45 -10.89 -16.29
C GLU A 78 -5.68 -11.94 -17.11
N LEU A 79 -4.35 -11.91 -17.07
CA LEU A 79 -3.52 -12.93 -17.70
C LEU A 79 -3.76 -14.33 -17.12
N LYS A 80 -3.87 -14.45 -15.78
CA LYS A 80 -4.19 -15.74 -15.13
C LYS A 80 -5.56 -16.26 -15.58
N ILE A 81 -6.57 -15.40 -15.74
CA ILE A 81 -7.89 -15.78 -16.29
C ILE A 81 -7.76 -16.37 -17.71
N GLU A 82 -6.88 -15.84 -18.54
CA GLU A 82 -6.66 -16.35 -19.89
C GLU A 82 -6.07 -17.77 -19.88
N GLU A 83 -5.11 -18.02 -18.99
CA GLU A 83 -4.37 -19.27 -18.87
C GLU A 83 -5.11 -20.40 -18.10
N GLU A 84 -6.04 -20.04 -17.23
CA GLU A 84 -6.71 -20.97 -16.31
C GLU A 84 -7.66 -21.98 -17.00
N SER A 85 -7.98 -23.07 -16.32
CA SER A 85 -9.03 -24.03 -16.71
C SER A 85 -10.45 -23.45 -16.54
N PHE A 86 -11.43 -23.98 -17.27
CA PHE A 86 -12.80 -23.41 -17.31
C PHE A 86 -13.45 -23.31 -15.92
N ASP A 87 -13.20 -24.26 -15.03
CA ASP A 87 -13.86 -24.38 -13.73
C ASP A 87 -13.54 -23.23 -12.77
N ASN A 88 -12.36 -22.60 -12.90
CA ASN A 88 -11.94 -21.49 -12.04
C ASN A 88 -12.07 -20.11 -12.70
N LYS A 89 -12.26 -20.04 -14.03
CA LYS A 89 -12.34 -18.77 -14.77
C LYS A 89 -13.44 -17.84 -14.27
N ASP A 90 -14.59 -18.38 -13.92
CA ASP A 90 -15.73 -17.55 -13.50
C ASP A 90 -15.48 -16.89 -12.14
N VAL A 91 -14.82 -17.60 -11.21
CA VAL A 91 -14.41 -17.05 -9.91
C VAL A 91 -13.40 -15.93 -10.11
N LEU A 92 -12.36 -16.17 -10.92
CA LEU A 92 -11.33 -15.18 -11.20
C LEU A 92 -11.89 -13.94 -11.92
N ARG A 93 -12.81 -14.12 -12.88
CA ARG A 93 -13.51 -13.01 -13.56
C ARG A 93 -14.36 -12.18 -12.60
N SER A 94 -15.06 -12.84 -11.68
CA SER A 94 -15.84 -12.15 -10.66
C SER A 94 -14.93 -11.29 -9.78
N LEU A 95 -13.82 -11.86 -9.30
CA LEU A 95 -12.82 -11.12 -8.52
C LEU A 95 -12.25 -9.93 -9.30
N HIS A 96 -11.82 -10.14 -10.54
CA HIS A 96 -11.29 -9.07 -11.38
C HIS A 96 -12.30 -7.93 -11.56
N SER A 97 -13.57 -8.26 -11.85
CA SER A 97 -14.63 -7.26 -11.98
C SER A 97 -14.87 -6.49 -10.67
N GLU A 98 -14.86 -7.18 -9.53
CA GLU A 98 -15.07 -6.55 -8.22
C GLU A 98 -13.91 -5.62 -7.85
N CYS A 99 -12.67 -6.09 -7.93
CA CYS A 99 -11.47 -5.31 -7.63
C CYS A 99 -11.35 -4.11 -8.59
N SER A 100 -11.65 -4.29 -9.88
CA SER A 100 -11.66 -3.20 -10.87
C SER A 100 -12.70 -2.12 -10.51
N ALA A 101 -13.91 -2.52 -10.10
CA ALA A 101 -14.94 -1.59 -9.65
C ALA A 101 -14.53 -0.84 -8.37
N LYS A 102 -13.95 -1.54 -7.38
CA LYS A 102 -13.42 -0.94 -6.15
C LYS A 102 -12.30 0.06 -6.43
N LEU A 103 -11.37 -0.27 -7.33
CA LEU A 103 -10.30 0.63 -7.76
C LEU A 103 -10.86 1.89 -8.44
N LYS A 104 -11.79 1.72 -9.37
CA LYS A 104 -12.46 2.84 -10.05
C LYS A 104 -13.14 3.76 -9.03
N HIS A 105 -13.90 3.20 -8.10
CA HIS A 105 -14.57 3.98 -7.05
C HIS A 105 -13.56 4.71 -6.15
N SER A 106 -12.42 4.10 -5.85
CA SER A 106 -11.35 4.72 -5.05
C SER A 106 -10.74 5.93 -5.76
N LYS A 107 -10.54 5.87 -7.08
CA LYS A 107 -10.09 7.02 -7.90
C LYS A 107 -11.08 8.17 -7.85
N GLU A 108 -12.35 7.90 -8.10
CA GLU A 108 -13.43 8.90 -8.04
C GLU A 108 -13.56 9.52 -6.64
N ASN A 109 -13.38 8.72 -5.59
CA ASN A 109 -13.38 9.21 -4.21
C ASN A 109 -12.20 10.15 -3.91
N LEU A 110 -11.01 9.82 -4.42
CA LEU A 110 -9.82 10.67 -4.29
C LEU A 110 -10.00 12.00 -5.01
N GLU A 111 -10.52 11.99 -6.23
CA GLU A 111 -10.80 13.21 -7.00
C GLU A 111 -11.78 14.13 -6.26
N ARG A 112 -12.93 13.60 -5.83
CA ARG A 112 -13.93 14.38 -5.06
C ARG A 112 -13.37 14.91 -3.76
N ARG A 113 -12.54 14.13 -3.06
CA ARG A 113 -11.89 14.59 -1.83
C ARG A 113 -10.89 15.69 -2.12
N ASN A 114 -10.09 15.56 -3.17
CA ASN A 114 -9.13 16.57 -3.60
C ASN A 114 -9.82 17.91 -3.88
N GLU A 115 -10.90 17.89 -4.66
CA GLU A 115 -11.72 19.10 -4.92
C GLU A 115 -12.27 19.72 -3.63
N SER A 116 -12.74 18.89 -2.71
CA SER A 116 -13.24 19.34 -1.41
C SER A 116 -12.13 19.98 -0.59
N PHE A 117 -10.94 19.38 -0.55
CA PHE A 117 -9.79 19.94 0.16
C PHE A 117 -9.34 21.28 -0.43
N VAL A 118 -9.27 21.40 -1.76
CA VAL A 118 -8.95 22.67 -2.44
C VAL A 118 -9.94 23.78 -2.05
N ASN A 119 -11.22 23.44 -1.90
CA ASN A 119 -12.22 24.39 -1.43
C ASN A 119 -12.05 24.75 0.05
N GLU A 120 -11.76 23.77 0.90
CA GLU A 120 -11.50 23.95 2.33
C GLU A 120 -10.27 24.84 2.58
N LEU A 121 -9.26 24.80 1.71
CA LEU A 121 -8.08 25.66 1.82
C LEU A 121 -8.39 27.17 1.75
N LYS A 122 -9.55 27.57 1.20
CA LYS A 122 -9.98 28.99 1.17
C LYS A 122 -10.24 29.53 2.58
N HIS A 123 -10.76 28.67 3.46
CA HIS A 123 -11.08 28.97 4.86
C HIS A 123 -10.52 27.86 5.74
N TYR A 124 -9.20 27.68 5.67
CA TYR A 124 -8.53 26.55 6.32
C TYR A 124 -8.71 26.60 7.84
N ASP A 125 -9.04 25.44 8.42
CA ASP A 125 -9.05 25.18 9.84
C ASP A 125 -8.45 23.79 10.13
N VAL A 126 -8.22 23.50 11.41
CA VAL A 126 -7.67 22.20 11.85
C VAL A 126 -8.58 21.02 11.48
N ASN A 127 -9.88 21.24 11.30
CA ASN A 127 -10.81 20.17 10.94
C ASN A 127 -10.60 19.74 9.49
N SER A 128 -10.19 20.64 8.59
CA SER A 128 -9.80 20.31 7.22
C SER A 128 -8.63 19.32 7.18
N TYR A 129 -7.62 19.53 8.03
CA TYR A 129 -6.51 18.59 8.15
C TYR A 129 -6.96 17.22 8.69
N LYS A 130 -7.72 17.20 9.80
CA LYS A 130 -8.22 15.95 10.40
C LYS A 130 -9.08 15.13 9.42
N ARG A 131 -9.92 15.78 8.61
CA ARG A 131 -10.71 15.10 7.57
C ARG A 131 -9.84 14.48 6.49
N ASN A 132 -8.78 15.16 6.07
CA ASN A 132 -7.81 14.62 5.11
C ASN A 132 -7.05 13.44 5.68
N GLU A 133 -6.50 13.55 6.89
CA GLU A 133 -5.77 12.46 7.53
C GLU A 133 -6.65 11.20 7.66
N ALA A 134 -7.89 11.38 8.13
CA ALA A 134 -8.85 10.28 8.23
C ALA A 134 -9.19 9.69 6.85
N PHE A 135 -9.28 10.52 5.80
CA PHE A 135 -9.46 10.04 4.44
C PHE A 135 -8.25 9.23 3.96
N MET A 136 -7.04 9.73 4.17
CA MET A 136 -5.79 9.08 3.75
C MET A 136 -5.65 7.68 4.35
N LYS A 137 -5.91 7.54 5.66
CA LYS A 137 -5.89 6.25 6.36
C LYS A 137 -6.88 5.26 5.73
N ARG A 138 -8.13 5.67 5.53
CA ARG A 138 -9.15 4.82 4.90
C ARG A 138 -8.78 4.46 3.47
N PHE A 139 -8.30 5.41 2.70
CA PHE A 139 -7.92 5.21 1.30
C PHE A 139 -6.78 4.19 1.16
N ARG A 140 -5.72 4.31 1.97
CA ARG A 140 -4.61 3.34 1.97
C ARG A 140 -5.10 1.95 2.33
N ARG A 141 -5.94 1.85 3.37
CA ARG A 141 -6.55 0.57 3.75
C ARG A 141 -7.38 -0.04 2.63
N THR A 142 -8.18 0.76 1.93
CA THR A 142 -8.97 0.29 0.78
C THR A 142 -8.09 -0.27 -0.34
N LEU A 143 -7.01 0.41 -0.73
CA LEU A 143 -6.11 -0.12 -1.76
C LEU A 143 -5.35 -1.36 -1.31
N PHE A 144 -4.92 -1.41 -0.04
CA PHE A 144 -4.33 -2.60 0.56
C PHE A 144 -5.29 -3.78 0.50
N ASP A 145 -6.54 -3.61 0.93
CA ASP A 145 -7.54 -4.69 0.93
C ASP A 145 -7.84 -5.17 -0.50
N ILE A 146 -7.90 -4.28 -1.50
CA ILE A 146 -8.07 -4.67 -2.91
C ILE A 146 -6.89 -5.52 -3.40
N ASN A 147 -5.65 -5.14 -3.07
CA ASN A 147 -4.46 -5.90 -3.47
C ASN A 147 -4.41 -7.26 -2.77
N LEU A 148 -4.68 -7.30 -1.46
CA LEU A 148 -4.70 -8.53 -0.69
C LEU A 148 -5.75 -9.52 -1.21
N GLU A 149 -6.94 -9.04 -1.60
CA GLU A 149 -7.97 -9.87 -2.23
C GLU A 149 -7.47 -10.52 -3.52
N MET A 150 -6.70 -9.81 -4.34
CA MET A 150 -6.09 -10.37 -5.56
C MET A 150 -4.95 -11.33 -5.24
N GLU A 151 -4.05 -10.96 -4.33
CA GLU A 151 -2.87 -11.75 -3.95
C GLU A 151 -3.25 -13.10 -3.36
N ASN A 152 -4.24 -13.16 -2.46
CA ASN A 152 -4.71 -14.42 -1.89
C ASN A 152 -5.10 -15.44 -2.98
N VAL A 153 -5.73 -14.99 -4.06
CA VAL A 153 -6.15 -15.88 -5.15
C VAL A 153 -5.01 -16.18 -6.13
N LEU A 154 -4.04 -15.27 -6.26
CA LEU A 154 -2.83 -15.52 -7.03
C LEU A 154 -1.91 -16.55 -6.34
N GLU A 155 -1.89 -16.58 -5.00
CA GLU A 155 -1.02 -17.45 -4.18
C GLU A 155 -1.66 -18.79 -3.77
N GLU A 156 -2.97 -18.86 -3.50
CA GLU A 156 -3.66 -20.07 -3.02
C GLU A 156 -3.96 -21.12 -4.12
N MET A 157 -3.67 -20.80 -5.38
CA MET A 157 -3.94 -21.66 -6.55
C MET A 157 -2.67 -21.97 -7.35
#